data_AF-A0A1R4HT74-F1
#
_entry.id   AF-A0A1R4HT74-F1
#
_cell.length_a   1.000
_cell.length_b   1.000
_cell.length_c   1.000
_cell.angle_alpha   90.00
_cell.angle_beta   90.00
_cell.angle_gamma   90.00
#
_symmetry.space_group_name_H-M   'P 1'
#
loop_
_entity.id
_entity.type
_entity.pdbx_description
1 polymer ?
#
loop_
_entity_poly.entity_id
_entity_poly.type
_entity_poly.pdbx_seq_one_letter_code
_entity_poly.pdbx_strand_id
1 'polypeptide(L)'
;MGIQAWFILIGVSAMTLIVWDGRRRKARQRAEGSYSSDDVPQPSPAVSLVSDIAVEQSPPKATVTPMVVPLKEGSRIGAATSITGNITANEPVLVKGNVQGRVVASHHSLTVNASGQVAPYIEGGFVTVDGHVSGTLKAHARATLLPQATVQGVIDTPCLECEAGAWLQASVRHRVVQKSVTAMVS
;
A
#
# COMPACT_ATOMS: atom_id res chain seq x y z
N MET A 1 -28.42 46.94 22.09
CA MET A 1 -28.67 45.49 22.28
C MET A 1 -28.37 44.78 20.96
N GLY A 2 -27.20 44.19 20.73
CA GLY A 2 -26.98 43.58 19.40
C GLY A 2 -25.70 42.80 19.13
N ILE A 3 -24.60 43.03 19.85
CA ILE A 3 -23.31 42.39 19.50
C ILE A 3 -22.96 41.23 20.44
N GLN A 4 -23.36 41.30 21.71
CA GLN A 4 -23.07 40.26 22.70
C GLN A 4 -23.83 38.94 22.43
N ALA A 5 -25.02 39.01 21.83
CA ALA A 5 -25.80 37.81 21.47
C ALA A 5 -25.19 37.02 20.30
N TRP A 6 -24.50 37.69 19.37
CA TRP A 6 -23.89 37.03 18.21
C TRP A 6 -22.70 36.17 18.59
N PHE A 7 -21.88 36.58 19.57
CA PHE A 7 -20.76 35.76 20.04
C PHE A 7 -21.21 34.47 20.72
N ILE A 8 -22.37 34.49 21.39
CA ILE A 8 -22.95 33.28 21.99
C ILE A 8 -23.40 32.31 20.89
N LEU A 9 -24.05 32.81 19.83
CA LEU A 9 -24.47 31.97 18.70
C LEU A 9 -23.28 31.40 17.92
N ILE A 10 -22.21 32.18 17.72
CA ILE A 10 -20.97 31.71 17.09
C ILE A 10 -20.29 30.65 17.96
N GLY A 11 -20.24 30.84 19.28
CA GLY A 11 -19.65 29.87 20.21
C GLY A 11 -20.38 28.54 20.22
N VAL A 12 -21.73 28.55 20.26
CA VAL A 12 -22.55 27.33 20.22
C VAL A 12 -22.44 26.61 18.87
N SER A 13 -22.38 27.36 17.77
CA SER A 13 -22.14 26.82 16.42
C SER A 13 -20.77 26.14 16.32
N ALA A 14 -19.71 26.77 16.83
CA ALA A 14 -18.37 26.20 16.83
C ALA A 14 -18.28 24.93 17.70
N MET A 15 -18.90 24.93 18.88
CA MET A 15 -18.91 23.76 19.77
C MET A 15 -19.68 22.58 19.17
N THR A 16 -20.80 22.84 18.48
CA THR A 16 -21.57 21.78 17.80
C THR A 16 -20.84 21.21 16.59
N LEU A 17 -20.09 22.02 15.83
CA LEU A 17 -19.23 21.53 14.74
C LEU A 17 -18.10 20.62 15.25
N ILE A 18 -17.48 20.94 16.39
CA ILE A 18 -16.41 20.11 16.98
C ILE A 18 -16.97 18.76 17.47
N VAL A 19 -18.13 18.75 18.13
CA VAL A 19 -18.76 17.51 18.62
C VAL A 19 -19.23 16.64 17.46
N TRP A 20 -19.71 17.26 16.37
CA TRP A 20 -20.10 16.55 15.15
C TRP A 20 -18.88 15.94 14.43
N ASP A 21 -17.76 16.66 14.36
CA ASP A 21 -16.52 16.14 13.78
C ASP A 21 -15.91 14.99 14.63
N GLY A 22 -16.03 15.07 15.95
CA GLY A 22 -15.60 14.00 16.87
C GLY A 22 -16.40 12.70 16.73
N ARG A 23 -17.72 12.78 16.48
CA ARG A 23 -18.58 11.59 16.28
C ARG A 23 -18.29 10.88 14.96
N ARG A 24 -17.86 11.60 13.92
CA ARG A 24 -17.53 11.02 12.60
C ARG A 24 -16.24 10.19 12.63
N ARG A 25 -15.34 10.44 13.59
CA ARG A 25 -14.09 9.67 13.78
C ARG A 25 -14.29 8.39 14.61
N LYS A 26 -15.27 8.35 15.52
CA LYS A 26 -15.58 7.14 16.33
C LYS A 26 -16.30 6.02 15.57
N ALA A 27 -16.89 6.30 14.41
CA ALA A 27 -17.50 5.26 13.57
C ALA A 27 -16.47 4.37 12.83
N ARG A 28 -15.18 4.77 12.77
CA ARG A 28 -14.11 3.97 12.16
C ARG A 28 -13.22 3.21 13.16
N GLN A 29 -13.42 3.35 14.47
CA GLN A 29 -12.59 2.69 15.51
C GLN A 29 -13.26 1.46 16.16
N ARG A 30 -14.24 0.83 15.49
CA ARG A 30 -15.01 -0.29 16.07
C ARG A 30 -14.73 -1.65 15.42
N ALA A 31 -13.50 -1.86 14.95
CA ALA A 31 -13.06 -3.19 14.49
C ALA A 31 -11.55 -3.36 14.70
N GLU A 32 -11.08 -3.30 15.95
CA GLU A 32 -9.84 -3.96 16.42
C GLU A 32 -9.63 -3.59 17.91
N GLY A 33 -10.31 -4.35 18.77
CA GLY A 33 -10.25 -4.21 20.22
C GLY A 33 -10.60 -5.54 20.88
N SER A 34 -9.74 -6.54 20.71
CA SER A 34 -9.63 -7.73 21.56
C SER A 34 -8.33 -8.45 21.23
N TYR A 35 -7.24 -7.99 21.85
CA TYR A 35 -6.09 -8.85 22.08
C TYR A 35 -6.01 -9.02 23.59
N SER A 36 -6.50 -10.17 24.04
CA SER A 36 -6.35 -10.64 25.40
C SER A 36 -4.88 -10.92 25.65
N SER A 37 -4.35 -10.33 26.71
CA SER A 37 -3.15 -10.81 27.39
C SER A 37 -3.41 -12.22 27.88
N ASP A 38 -2.58 -13.18 27.46
CA ASP A 38 -2.13 -14.38 28.18
C ASP A 38 -1.49 -15.34 27.18
N ASP A 39 -0.17 -15.26 26.99
CA ASP A 39 0.74 -16.39 27.20
C ASP A 39 2.20 -15.99 26.87
N VAL A 40 3.10 -16.17 27.82
CA VAL A 40 4.56 -16.14 27.64
C VAL A 40 5.06 -17.53 28.03
N PRO A 41 5.85 -18.20 27.18
CA PRO A 41 7.06 -18.78 27.75
C PRO A 41 8.35 -18.41 27.00
N GLN A 42 9.32 -18.01 27.83
CA GLN A 42 10.76 -17.85 27.57
C GLN A 42 11.47 -19.22 27.35
N PRO A 43 12.78 -19.25 26.99
CA PRO A 43 13.40 -20.23 26.08
C PRO A 43 14.25 -21.36 26.72
N SER A 44 14.57 -22.36 25.87
CA SER A 44 15.73 -23.31 25.86
C SER A 44 15.80 -24.44 26.92
N PRO A 45 16.61 -25.54 26.78
CA PRO A 45 17.37 -26.12 25.66
C PRO A 45 17.22 -27.68 25.49
N ALA A 46 17.99 -28.26 24.54
CA ALA A 46 18.59 -29.62 24.54
C ALA A 46 17.81 -30.86 24.00
N VAL A 47 18.14 -31.22 22.75
CA VAL A 47 18.56 -32.53 22.18
C VAL A 47 18.19 -33.85 22.91
N SER A 48 17.77 -34.86 22.11
CA SER A 48 18.05 -36.34 22.18
C SER A 48 16.77 -37.14 21.89
N LEU A 49 16.67 -38.30 21.21
CA LEU A 49 17.53 -39.22 20.45
C LEU A 49 16.58 -40.39 20.07
N VAL A 50 16.53 -40.80 18.78
CA VAL A 50 16.32 -42.18 18.19
C VAL A 50 15.18 -43.10 18.70
N SER A 51 14.54 -44.05 18.00
CA SER A 51 14.49 -44.68 16.66
C SER A 51 13.10 -45.40 16.62
N ASP A 52 12.46 -45.77 15.51
CA ASP A 52 12.78 -46.95 14.69
C ASP A 52 11.83 -47.05 13.46
N ILE A 53 12.47 -47.18 12.29
CA ILE A 53 12.21 -48.15 11.19
C ILE A 53 10.83 -48.21 10.52
N ALA A 54 10.77 -47.75 9.27
CA ALA A 54 10.49 -48.61 8.09
C ALA A 54 10.91 -47.89 6.80
N VAL A 55 11.92 -48.46 6.15
CA VAL A 55 12.57 -48.01 4.92
C VAL A 55 11.86 -48.63 3.73
N GLU A 56 11.40 -47.83 2.75
CA GLU A 56 11.20 -48.29 1.37
C GLU A 56 11.93 -47.30 0.45
N GLN A 57 12.97 -47.81 -0.21
CA GLN A 57 13.96 -47.04 -0.97
C GLN A 57 13.55 -46.86 -2.43
N SER A 58 13.65 -45.63 -2.93
CA SER A 58 14.09 -45.35 -4.29
C SER A 58 14.83 -43.99 -4.35
N PRO A 59 16.16 -43.95 -4.63
CA PRO A 59 16.94 -42.74 -4.91
C PRO A 59 16.93 -42.43 -6.43
N PRO A 60 17.38 -41.25 -6.94
CA PRO A 60 18.35 -40.34 -6.31
C PRO A 60 18.04 -38.83 -6.45
N LYS A 61 18.93 -38.06 -5.79
CA LYS A 61 19.39 -36.70 -6.13
C LYS A 61 18.91 -35.60 -5.19
N ALA A 62 19.81 -35.30 -4.26
CA ALA A 62 19.93 -34.06 -3.54
C ALA A 62 19.62 -32.84 -4.40
N THR A 63 18.91 -31.87 -3.85
CA THR A 63 19.42 -30.52 -3.54
C THR A 63 18.28 -29.80 -2.80
N VAL A 64 18.35 -29.72 -1.46
CA VAL A 64 17.60 -28.67 -0.76
C VAL A 64 18.37 -27.40 -1.06
N THR A 65 18.07 -26.77 -2.19
CA THR A 65 18.55 -25.42 -2.45
C THR A 65 17.82 -24.60 -1.39
N PRO A 66 18.49 -23.94 -0.44
CA PRO A 66 17.82 -22.85 0.23
C PRO A 66 17.43 -21.91 -0.92
N MET A 67 16.14 -21.82 -1.23
CA MET A 67 15.62 -20.73 -2.03
C MET A 67 15.90 -19.49 -1.17
N VAL A 68 17.12 -18.96 -1.30
CA VAL A 68 17.43 -17.58 -0.99
C VAL A 68 16.53 -16.83 -1.97
N VAL A 69 15.29 -16.58 -1.55
CA VAL A 69 14.43 -15.61 -2.22
C VAL A 69 15.32 -14.37 -2.26
N PRO A 70 15.74 -13.89 -3.45
CA PRO A 70 16.51 -12.67 -3.49
C PRO A 70 15.63 -11.66 -2.81
N LEU A 71 16.06 -11.18 -1.64
CA LEU A 71 15.40 -10.06 -0.98
C LEU A 71 15.58 -8.95 -2.01
N LYS A 72 14.54 -8.68 -2.81
CA LYS A 72 14.60 -7.67 -3.86
C LYS A 72 15.07 -6.40 -3.18
N GLU A 73 16.33 -6.05 -3.43
CA GLU A 73 16.95 -4.84 -2.94
C GLU A 73 16.10 -3.69 -3.50
N GLY A 74 15.70 -2.79 -2.61
CA GLY A 74 14.78 -1.72 -2.96
C GLY A 74 14.52 -0.81 -1.78
N SER A 75 14.02 0.37 -2.09
CA SER A 75 13.72 1.41 -1.12
C SER A 75 12.51 1.02 -0.28
N ARG A 76 12.61 1.16 1.05
CA ARG A 76 11.50 0.85 1.97
C ARG A 76 11.25 2.03 2.87
N ILE A 77 10.05 2.60 2.77
CA ILE A 77 9.57 3.66 3.63
C ILE A 77 8.79 3.02 4.78
N GLY A 78 9.25 3.26 6.01
CA GLY A 78 8.66 2.70 7.23
C GLY A 78 7.24 3.23 7.50
N ALA A 79 6.46 2.48 8.29
CA ALA A 79 5.09 2.86 8.63
C ALA A 79 5.00 4.13 9.49
N ALA A 80 6.02 4.40 10.32
CA ALA A 80 6.13 5.59 11.15
C ALA A 80 6.90 6.74 10.48
N THR A 81 7.08 6.69 9.15
CA THR A 81 7.81 7.71 8.39
C THR A 81 6.83 8.60 7.65
N SER A 82 7.00 9.92 7.76
CA SER A 82 6.27 10.91 6.97
C SER A 82 7.26 11.70 6.12
N ILE A 83 7.04 11.76 4.81
CA ILE A 83 7.93 12.42 3.85
C ILE A 83 7.16 13.54 3.16
N THR A 84 7.74 14.74 3.11
CA THR A 84 7.17 15.87 2.36
C THR A 84 8.17 16.32 1.30
N GLY A 85 7.77 16.33 0.02
CA GLY A 85 8.63 16.76 -1.09
C GLY A 85 8.62 15.82 -2.30
N ASN A 86 9.73 15.77 -3.03
CA ASN A 86 9.88 14.96 -4.24
C ASN A 86 10.80 13.77 -3.97
N ILE A 87 10.35 12.57 -4.32
CA ILE A 87 11.08 11.31 -4.22
C ILE A 87 11.25 10.75 -5.62
N THR A 88 12.49 10.50 -6.01
CA THR A 88 12.82 9.83 -7.28
C THR A 88 13.64 8.59 -6.95
N ALA A 89 13.21 7.43 -7.43
CA ALA A 89 13.87 6.16 -7.18
C ALA A 89 14.09 5.40 -8.49
N ASN A 90 15.31 4.91 -8.67
CA ASN A 90 15.69 4.00 -9.76
C ASN A 90 15.78 2.56 -9.25
N GLU A 91 14.87 2.20 -8.34
CA GLU A 91 14.78 0.88 -7.74
C GLU A 91 13.32 0.59 -7.35
N PRO A 92 12.95 -0.67 -7.03
CA PRO A 92 11.66 -0.97 -6.45
C PRO A 92 11.42 -0.20 -5.14
N VAL A 93 10.24 0.39 -4.97
CA VAL A 93 9.90 1.17 -3.78
C VAL A 93 8.69 0.56 -3.07
N LEU A 94 8.83 0.34 -1.76
CA LEU A 94 7.74 -0.05 -0.87
C LEU A 94 7.40 1.10 0.07
N VAL A 95 6.16 1.60 -0.01
CA VAL A 95 5.65 2.68 0.83
C VAL A 95 4.71 2.12 1.89
N LYS A 96 5.12 2.16 3.17
CA LYS A 96 4.24 1.81 4.31
C LYS A 96 3.79 3.02 5.12
N GLY A 97 4.43 4.17 4.97
CA GLY A 97 4.16 5.41 5.70
C GLY A 97 3.35 6.44 4.91
N ASN A 98 3.45 7.71 5.33
CA ASN A 98 2.79 8.83 4.65
C ASN A 98 3.77 9.57 3.73
N VAL A 99 3.35 9.82 2.50
CA VAL A 99 4.13 10.59 1.53
C VAL A 99 3.27 11.71 0.96
N GLN A 100 3.66 12.93 1.28
CA GLN A 100 3.05 14.16 0.79
C GLN A 100 3.96 14.83 -0.25
N GLY A 101 3.71 14.53 -1.51
CA GLY A 101 4.35 15.16 -2.65
C GLY A 101 4.38 14.24 -3.87
N ARG A 102 5.52 14.21 -4.55
CA ARG A 102 5.69 13.48 -5.82
C ARG A 102 6.58 12.28 -5.61
N VAL A 103 6.11 11.08 -5.95
CA VAL A 103 6.92 9.85 -5.97
C VAL A 103 7.06 9.36 -7.40
N VAL A 104 8.29 9.18 -7.88
CA VAL A 104 8.59 8.78 -9.25
C VAL A 104 9.52 7.57 -9.24
N ALA A 105 9.04 6.47 -9.82
CA ALA A 105 9.78 5.23 -10.06
C ALA A 105 9.46 4.71 -11.48
N SER A 106 9.72 5.53 -12.50
CA SER A 106 9.18 5.36 -13.87
C SER A 106 9.44 3.97 -14.50
N HIS A 107 10.57 3.33 -14.18
CA HIS A 107 10.93 2.02 -14.73
C HIS A 107 10.88 0.85 -13.72
N HIS A 108 10.41 1.10 -12.49
CA HIS A 108 10.42 0.10 -11.42
C HIS A 108 9.04 -0.12 -10.82
N SER A 109 8.95 -1.15 -9.96
CA SER A 109 7.75 -1.47 -9.23
C SER A 109 7.59 -0.57 -8.00
N LEU A 110 6.44 0.09 -7.87
CA LEU A 110 6.09 0.92 -6.74
C LEU A 110 4.90 0.26 -6.04
N THR A 111 5.10 -0.17 -4.79
CA THR A 111 4.07 -0.79 -3.97
C THR A 111 3.68 0.13 -2.82
N VAL A 112 2.40 0.48 -2.74
CA VAL A 112 1.80 1.18 -1.59
C VAL A 112 1.12 0.13 -0.73
N ASN A 113 1.63 -0.10 0.47
CA ASN A 113 1.06 -1.07 1.42
C ASN A 113 -0.25 -0.55 2.06
N ALA A 114 -1.04 -1.40 2.73
CA ALA A 114 -2.29 -1.02 3.39
C ALA A 114 -2.19 0.22 4.31
N SER A 115 -1.10 0.35 5.08
CA SER A 115 -0.88 1.54 5.94
C SER A 115 -0.35 2.77 5.19
N GLY A 116 0.03 2.59 3.92
CA GLY A 116 0.64 3.61 3.09
C GLY A 116 -0.37 4.64 2.59
N GLN A 117 0.02 5.91 2.64
CA GLN A 117 -0.76 7.02 2.09
C GLN A 117 0.11 7.86 1.18
N VAL A 118 -0.33 8.08 -0.06
CA VAL A 118 0.44 8.86 -1.05
C VAL A 118 -0.47 9.88 -1.74
N ALA A 119 -0.04 11.15 -1.72
CA ALA A 119 -0.69 12.25 -2.43
C ALA A 119 0.29 13.40 -2.72
N PRO A 120 0.10 14.23 -3.77
CA PRO A 120 -0.93 14.12 -4.81
C PRO A 120 -0.46 13.39 -6.09
N TYR A 121 0.82 13.02 -6.22
CA TYR A 121 1.33 12.47 -7.47
C TYR A 121 2.19 11.22 -7.25
N ILE A 122 1.85 10.17 -7.96
CA ILE A 122 2.58 8.91 -7.95
C ILE A 122 2.80 8.44 -9.39
N GLU A 123 4.03 8.06 -9.70
CA GLU A 123 4.41 7.53 -11.01
C GLU A 123 5.27 6.28 -10.85
N GLY A 124 4.91 5.21 -11.53
CA GLY A 124 5.66 3.95 -11.50
C GLY A 124 5.57 3.18 -12.81
N GLY A 125 6.49 2.23 -13.02
CA GLY A 125 6.37 1.25 -14.09
C GLY A 125 5.23 0.28 -13.82
N PHE A 126 5.35 -0.44 -12.69
CA PHE A 126 4.33 -1.33 -12.15
C PHE A 126 3.86 -0.76 -10.82
N VAL A 127 2.61 -0.36 -10.73
CA VAL A 127 2.06 0.25 -9.50
C VAL A 127 1.13 -0.75 -8.84
N THR A 128 1.41 -1.13 -7.60
CA THR A 128 0.55 -1.99 -6.79
C THR A 128 0.06 -1.19 -5.59
N VAL A 129 -1.26 -1.03 -5.46
CA VAL A 129 -1.86 -0.24 -4.39
C VAL A 129 -2.67 -1.15 -3.48
N ASP A 130 -2.36 -1.14 -2.20
CA ASP A 130 -3.08 -1.80 -1.11
C ASP A 130 -3.64 -0.78 -0.11
N GLY A 131 -3.03 0.40 -0.01
CA GLY A 131 -3.44 1.48 0.89
C GLY A 131 -4.25 2.58 0.23
N HIS A 132 -3.98 3.82 0.62
CA HIS A 132 -4.71 4.99 0.16
C HIS A 132 -3.89 5.85 -0.80
N VAL A 133 -4.47 6.16 -1.96
CA VAL A 133 -3.85 7.06 -2.95
C VAL A 133 -4.86 8.13 -3.34
N SER A 134 -4.46 9.38 -3.20
CA SER A 134 -5.28 10.54 -3.56
C SER A 134 -4.52 11.44 -4.53
N GLY A 135 -5.09 11.66 -5.72
CA GLY A 135 -4.55 12.57 -6.74
C GLY A 135 -4.34 11.89 -8.08
N THR A 136 -3.18 12.10 -8.69
CA THR A 136 -2.82 11.55 -10.01
C THR A 136 -1.94 10.32 -9.84
N LEU A 137 -2.42 9.17 -10.32
CA LEU A 137 -1.66 7.92 -10.43
C LEU A 137 -1.29 7.68 -11.88
N LYS A 138 0.01 7.60 -12.16
CA LYS A 138 0.53 7.21 -13.48
C LYS A 138 1.25 5.88 -13.40
N ALA A 139 0.77 4.90 -14.15
CA ALA A 139 1.43 3.62 -14.31
C ALA A 139 1.82 3.43 -15.78
N HIS A 140 3.09 3.20 -16.07
CA HIS A 140 3.57 3.04 -17.44
C HIS A 140 3.27 1.67 -18.04
N ALA A 141 3.21 0.61 -17.23
CA ALA A 141 2.99 -0.76 -17.70
C ALA A 141 1.71 -1.38 -17.13
N ARG A 142 1.48 -1.32 -15.82
CA ARG A 142 0.30 -1.89 -15.17
C ARG A 142 0.04 -1.26 -13.82
N ALA A 143 -1.23 -1.03 -13.50
CA ALA A 143 -1.69 -0.67 -12.17
C ALA A 143 -2.54 -1.83 -11.61
N THR A 144 -2.19 -2.33 -10.43
CA THR A 144 -2.94 -3.37 -9.70
C THR A 144 -3.48 -2.78 -8.41
N LEU A 145 -4.78 -2.86 -8.20
CA LEU A 145 -5.47 -2.47 -6.97
C LEU A 145 -5.82 -3.73 -6.17
N LEU A 146 -5.26 -3.84 -4.97
CA LEU A 146 -5.51 -4.93 -4.01
C LEU A 146 -6.85 -4.71 -3.25
N PRO A 147 -7.33 -5.69 -2.48
CA PRO A 147 -8.64 -5.64 -1.82
C PRO A 147 -8.84 -4.48 -0.85
N GLN A 148 -7.79 -3.93 -0.24
CA GLN A 148 -7.89 -2.78 0.69
C GLN A 148 -7.61 -1.43 0.02
N ALA A 149 -7.34 -1.44 -1.29
CA ALA A 149 -6.95 -0.24 -2.03
C ALA A 149 -8.09 0.78 -2.07
N THR A 150 -7.78 2.04 -1.75
CA THR A 150 -8.69 3.16 -1.95
C THR A 150 -8.02 4.22 -2.80
N VAL A 151 -8.47 4.38 -4.04
CA VAL A 151 -7.89 5.34 -5.00
C VAL A 151 -8.90 6.42 -5.37
N GLN A 152 -8.48 7.68 -5.25
CA GLN A 152 -9.29 8.85 -5.57
C GLN A 152 -8.54 9.79 -6.51
N GLY A 153 -9.18 10.25 -7.60
CA GLY A 153 -8.62 11.27 -8.49
C GLY A 153 -8.53 10.85 -9.97
N VAL A 154 -7.33 10.81 -10.55
CA VAL A 154 -7.11 10.49 -11.97
C VAL A 154 -6.09 9.36 -12.08
N ILE A 155 -6.38 8.37 -12.93
CA ILE A 155 -5.51 7.22 -13.17
C ILE A 155 -5.15 7.18 -14.65
N ASP A 156 -3.87 7.35 -14.97
CA ASP A 156 -3.31 7.13 -16.30
C ASP A 156 -2.60 5.77 -16.31
N THR A 157 -3.15 4.78 -17.02
CA THR A 157 -2.51 3.45 -17.14
C THR A 157 -2.90 2.75 -18.44
N PRO A 158 -2.01 1.96 -19.07
CA PRO A 158 -2.38 1.09 -20.18
C PRO A 158 -3.17 -0.15 -19.73
N CYS A 159 -2.95 -0.64 -18.52
CA CYS A 159 -3.58 -1.85 -18.00
C CYS A 159 -3.91 -1.67 -16.52
N LEU A 160 -5.19 -1.70 -16.19
CA LEU A 160 -5.70 -1.61 -14.83
C LEU A 160 -6.29 -2.95 -14.42
N GLU A 161 -5.80 -3.49 -13.31
CA GLU A 161 -6.36 -4.67 -12.66
C GLU A 161 -6.87 -4.30 -11.28
N CYS A 162 -8.08 -4.76 -10.96
CA CYS A 162 -8.73 -4.51 -9.69
C CYS A 162 -9.11 -5.84 -9.06
N GLU A 163 -8.59 -6.11 -7.87
CA GLU A 163 -9.00 -7.26 -7.06
C GLU A 163 -10.33 -6.97 -6.33
N ALA A 164 -11.03 -8.04 -5.94
CA ALA A 164 -12.29 -7.94 -5.24
C ALA A 164 -12.12 -7.23 -3.89
N GLY A 165 -12.85 -6.13 -3.69
CA GLY A 165 -12.80 -5.30 -2.48
C GLY A 165 -12.19 -3.91 -2.67
N ALA A 166 -11.45 -3.70 -3.77
CA ALA A 166 -10.84 -2.40 -4.06
C ALA A 166 -11.90 -1.29 -4.27
N TRP A 167 -11.69 -0.13 -3.65
CA TRP A 167 -12.52 1.06 -3.84
C TRP A 167 -11.87 2.04 -4.81
N LEU A 168 -12.52 2.27 -5.94
CA LEU A 168 -12.05 3.15 -7.01
C LEU A 168 -13.03 4.29 -7.23
N GLN A 169 -12.60 5.53 -6.96
CA GLN A 169 -13.35 6.74 -7.28
C GLN A 169 -12.46 7.71 -8.07
N ALA A 170 -12.18 7.36 -9.32
CA ALA A 170 -11.26 8.10 -10.16
C ALA A 170 -11.65 8.08 -11.64
N SER A 171 -11.20 9.09 -12.37
CA SER A 171 -11.26 9.11 -13.84
C SER A 171 -10.10 8.32 -14.42
N VAL A 172 -10.39 7.21 -15.09
CA VAL A 172 -9.37 6.35 -15.72
C VAL A 172 -9.15 6.79 -17.16
N ARG A 173 -7.89 7.02 -17.53
CA ARG A 173 -7.45 7.30 -18.91
C ARG A 173 -6.60 6.13 -19.39
N HIS A 174 -7.08 5.50 -20.46
CA HIS A 174 -6.37 4.40 -21.10
C HIS A 174 -5.27 4.94 -22.02
N ARG A 175 -4.01 4.62 -21.73
CA ARG A 175 -2.87 4.97 -22.60
C ARG A 175 -2.50 3.76 -23.45
N VAL A 176 -2.99 3.70 -24.68
CA VAL A 176 -2.57 2.64 -25.62
C VAL A 176 -1.10 2.87 -25.98
N VAL A 177 -0.23 1.93 -25.58
CA VAL A 177 1.15 1.89 -26.09
C VAL A 177 1.08 1.41 -27.53
N GLN A 178 0.89 2.33 -28.48
CA GLN A 178 0.92 2.01 -29.91
C GLN A 178 2.33 1.55 -30.28
N LYS A 179 2.49 0.24 -30.46
CA LYS A 179 3.70 -0.34 -31.03
C LYS A 179 3.71 0.03 -32.52
N SER A 180 4.44 1.08 -32.91
CA SER A 180 4.62 1.43 -34.32
C SER A 180 5.45 0.33 -34.98
N VAL A 181 4.79 -0.56 -35.72
CA VAL A 181 5.47 -1.54 -36.57
C VAL A 181 5.94 -0.80 -37.81
N THR A 182 7.20 -0.40 -37.82
CA THR A 182 7.87 0.04 -39.05
C THR A 182 8.07 -1.19 -39.92
N ALA A 183 7.14 -1.43 -40.84
CA ALA A 183 7.34 -2.41 -41.89
C ALA A 183 8.44 -1.90 -42.84
N MET A 184 9.64 -2.45 -42.74
CA MET A 184 10.64 -2.35 -43.80
C MET A 184 10.18 -3.26 -44.95
N VAL A 185 9.67 -2.64 -46.01
CA VAL A 185 9.52 -3.28 -47.31
C VAL A 185 10.92 -3.31 -47.94
N SER A 186 11.40 -4.50 -48.29
CA SER A 186 12.63 -4.74 -49.06
C SER A 186 12.30 -5.13 -50.49
#